data_AF-A0A2V5JRX7-F1
#
_entry.id   AF-A0A2V5JRX7-F1
#
_cell.length_a   1.000
_cell.length_b   1.000
_cell.length_c   1.000
_cell.angle_alpha   90.00
_cell.angle_beta   90.00
_cell.angle_gamma   90.00
#
_symmetry.space_group_name_H-M   'P 1'
#
loop_
_entity.id
_entity.type
_entity.pdbx_description
1 polymer ?
#
loop_
_entity_poly.entity_id
_entity_poly.type
_entity_poly.pdbx_seq_one_letter_code
_entity_poly.pdbx_strand_id
1 'polypeptide(L)' 'MNRLYFGDNLKWLSDRKEFPDASVDLVYINPPFNSNADYEVLFREPSGRCDFSKNRKRSYTRS' A
#
# COMPACT_ATOMS: atom_id res chain seq x y z
N MET A 1 -1.75 -14.79 -20.62
CA MET A 1 -2.72 -15.24 -19.59
C MET A 1 -2.79 -14.15 -18.53
N ASN A 2 -3.99 -13.74 -18.14
CA ASN A 2 -4.16 -12.61 -17.21
C ASN A 2 -4.07 -13.09 -15.76
N ARG A 3 -3.51 -12.28 -14.88
CA ARG A 3 -3.32 -12.59 -13.45
C ARG A 3 -3.97 -11.51 -12.60
N LEU A 4 -4.56 -11.92 -11.47
CA LEU A 4 -5.15 -11.04 -10.47
C LEU A 4 -4.53 -11.34 -9.11
N TYR A 5 -3.99 -10.32 -8.47
CA TYR A 5 -3.32 -10.42 -7.17
C TYR A 5 -4.12 -9.66 -6.12
N PHE A 6 -4.32 -10.27 -4.95
CA PHE A 6 -5.06 -9.68 -3.83
C PHE A 6 -4.11 -9.39 -2.65
N GLY A 7 -4.26 -8.22 -2.02
CA GLY A 7 -3.48 -7.81 -0.85
C GLY A 7 -2.71 -6.51 -1.06
N ASP A 8 -1.68 -6.30 -0.24
CA ASP A 8 -0.78 -5.14 -0.31
C ASP A 8 -0.04 -5.10 -1.66
N ASN A 9 -0.18 -3.98 -2.38
CA ASN A 9 0.42 -3.80 -3.70
C ASN A 9 1.95 -3.76 -3.65
N LEU A 10 2.56 -3.19 -2.61
CA LEU A 10 4.01 -3.11 -2.49
C LEU A 10 4.63 -4.50 -2.32
N LYS A 11 3.96 -5.37 -1.58
CA LYS A 11 4.38 -6.76 -1.41
C LYS A 11 4.41 -7.50 -2.75
N TRP A 12 3.36 -7.34 -3.57
CA TRP A 12 3.29 -7.98 -4.88
C TRP A 12 4.28 -7.38 -5.88
N LEU A 13 4.33 -6.06 -6.01
CA LEU A 13 5.21 -5.38 -6.96
C LEU A 13 6.71 -5.53 -6.63
N SER A 14 7.05 -5.92 -5.39
CA SER A 14 8.42 -6.22 -4.98
C SER A 14 8.85 -7.67 -5.23
N ASP A 15 7.93 -8.58 -5.56
CA ASP A 15 8.26 -9.98 -5.83
C ASP A 15 8.86 -10.13 -7.24
N ARG A 16 10.16 -10.33 -7.33
CA ARG A 16 10.89 -10.48 -8.61
C ARG A 16 10.59 -11.77 -9.37
N LYS A 17 9.95 -12.75 -8.73
CA LYS A 17 9.47 -13.95 -9.44
C LYS A 17 8.20 -13.66 -10.21
N GLU A 18 7.31 -12.85 -9.66
CA GLU A 18 6.05 -12.44 -10.31
C GLU A 18 6.24 -11.22 -11.23
N PHE A 19 7.08 -10.27 -10.81
CA PHE A 19 7.41 -9.04 -11.54
C PHE A 19 8.94 -8.90 -11.71
N PRO A 20 9.54 -9.56 -12.72
CA PRO A 20 10.95 -9.41 -13.04
C PRO A 20 11.35 -7.96 -13.40
N ASP A 21 12.65 -7.69 -13.43
CA ASP A 21 13.12 -6.38 -13.87
C ASP A 21 12.74 -6.12 -15.33
N ALA A 22 12.35 -4.88 -15.64
CA ALA A 22 11.91 -4.44 -16.96
C ALA A 22 10.77 -5.28 -17.58
N SER A 23 9.88 -5.86 -16.76
CA SER A 23 8.77 -6.71 -17.24
C SER A 23 7.44 -5.99 -17.45
N VAL A 24 7.40 -4.66 -17.33
CA VAL A 24 6.16 -3.88 -17.36
C VAL A 24 6.29 -2.72 -18.34
N ASP A 25 5.50 -2.75 -19.41
CA ASP A 25 5.50 -1.73 -20.45
C ASP A 25 4.62 -0.51 -20.10
N LEU A 26 3.50 -0.75 -19.40
CA LEU A 26 2.53 0.28 -19.06
C LEU A 26 1.90 0.01 -17.69
N VAL A 27 1.82 1.05 -16.86
CA VAL A 27 1.14 1.03 -15.56
C VAL A 27 0.01 2.05 -15.58
N TYR A 28 -1.20 1.59 -15.27
CA TYR A 28 -2.31 2.47 -14.94
C TYR A 28 -2.54 2.43 -13.43
N ILE A 29 -2.39 3.57 -12.76
CA ILE A 29 -2.66 3.71 -11.34
C ILE A 29 -3.54 4.95 -11.14
N ASN A 30 -4.65 4.78 -10.43
CA ASN A 30 -5.52 5.87 -9.99
C ASN A 30 -5.47 5.89 -8.46
N PRO A 31 -4.36 6.35 -7.84
CA PRO A 31 -4.27 6.40 -6.39
C PRO A 31 -5.30 7.42 -5.88
N PRO A 32 -5.83 7.25 -4.66
CA PRO A 32 -6.67 8.26 -4.05
C PRO A 32 -5.91 9.60 -4.03
N PHE A 33 -6.55 10.67 -4.51
CA PHE A 33 -5.99 12.01 -4.41
C PHE A 33 -5.84 12.37 -2.93
N ASN A 34 -4.60 12.60 -2.50
CA ASN A 34 -4.32 13.05 -1.15
C ASN A 34 -4.64 14.54 -1.02
N SER A 35 -5.92 14.88 -0.85
CA SER A 35 -6.42 16.25 -0.71
C SER A 35 -6.56 16.71 0.76
N ASN A 36 -5.79 16.15 1.70
CA ASN A 36 -6.02 16.22 3.16
C ASN A 36 -7.30 15.52 3.65
N ALA A 37 -7.76 14.49 2.95
CA ALA A 37 -8.80 13.61 3.47
C ALA A 37 -8.14 12.49 4.31
N ASP A 38 -8.51 12.38 5.59
CA ASP A 38 -8.05 11.34 6.49
C ASP A 38 -8.54 9.95 6.03
N TYR A 39 -7.79 9.29 5.16
CA TYR A 39 -7.99 7.88 4.83
C TYR A 39 -7.15 6.99 5.76
N GLU A 40 -7.34 7.16 7.07
CA GLU A 40 -6.93 6.13 8.01
C GLU A 40 -7.98 5.00 8.01
N VAL A 41 -7.51 3.80 7.64
CA VAL A 41 -8.14 2.49 7.91
C VAL A 41 -9.20 2.00 6.90
N LEU A 42 -8.75 1.24 5.89
CA LEU A 42 -9.61 0.24 5.22
C LEU A 42 -9.53 -1.16 5.85
N PHE A 43 -8.64 -1.38 6.82
CA PHE A 43 -8.55 -2.66 7.52
C PHE A 43 -9.13 -2.54 8.92
N ARG A 44 -10.44 -2.78 9.03
CA ARG A 44 -11.12 -2.97 10.30
C ARG A 44 -10.99 -4.43 10.70
N GLU A 45 -10.26 -4.73 11.78
CA GLU A 45 -10.34 -6.05 12.40
C GLU A 45 -11.76 -6.27 12.98
N PRO A 46 -12.29 -7.50 13.00
CA PRO A 46 -13.63 -7.80 13.50
C PRO A 46 -13.88 -7.40 14.96
N SER A 47 -12.81 -7.15 15.72
CA SER A 47 -12.82 -6.75 17.13
C SER A 47 -13.15 -5.27 17.36
N GLY A 48 -13.29 -4.46 16.30
CA GLY A 48 -13.76 -3.07 16.38
C GLY A 48 -12.79 -2.10 17.04
N ARG A 49 -11.54 -2.48 17.32
CA ARG A 49 -10.52 -1.59 17.88
C ARG A 49 -9.79 -0.84 16.76
N CYS A 50 -9.94 0.47 16.73
CA CYS A 50 -9.08 1.37 15.95
C CYS A 50 -7.94 1.85 16.86
N ASP A 51 -6.72 1.33 16.72
CA ASP A 51 -5.56 1.82 17.48
C ASP A 51 -4.88 2.98 16.73
N PHE A 52 -5.44 4.18 16.89
CA PHE A 52 -4.98 5.44 16.29
C PHE A 52 -3.67 5.97 16.93
N SER A 53 -3.10 5.27 17.92
CA SER A 53 -2.03 5.82 18.78
C SER A 53 -0.60 5.41 18.40
N LYS A 54 -0.39 4.46 17.49
CA LYS A 54 0.97 3.90 17.26
C LYS A 54 1.76 4.44 16.07
N ASN A 55 1.13 5.12 15.11
CA ASN A 55 1.84 5.56 13.88
C ASN A 55 2.45 6.97 13.93
N ARG A 56 2.29 7.74 15.01
CA ARG A 56 2.88 9.09 15.13
C ARG A 56 4.34 9.15 15.62
N LYS A 57 5.09 8.05 15.63
CA LYS A 57 6.50 8.04 16.12
C LYS A 57 7.53 7.49 15.15
N ARG A 58 7.37 7.74 13.85
CA ARG A 58 8.50 7.67 12.89
C ARG A 58 8.54 8.93 12.02
N SER A 59 8.60 10.08 12.69
CA SER A 59 9.08 11.31 12.05
C SER A 59 10.54 11.08 11.66
N TYR A 60 10.84 11.29 10.39
CA TYR A 60 12.18 11.37 9.84
C TYR A 60 13.07 12.25 10.73
N THR A 61 14.05 11.64 11.39
CA THR A 61 15.34 12.28 11.68
C THR A 61 16.41 11.47 10.98
N ARG A 62 16.88 12.00 9.85
CA ARG A 62 18.19 11.66 9.30
C ARG A 62 18.71 12.88 8.55
N SER A 63 19.89 13.31 9.01
CA SER A 63 20.68 14.51 8.67
C SER A 63 20.23 15.81 9.33
#